data_AF-A0A356X0F3-F1
#
_entry.id   AF-A0A356X0F3-F1
#
_cell.length_a   1.000
_cell.length_b   1.000
_cell.length_c   1.000
_cell.angle_alpha   90.00
_cell.angle_beta   90.00
_cell.angle_gamma   90.00
#
_symmetry.space_group_name_H-M   'P 1'
#
loop_
_entity.id
_entity.type
_entity.pdbx_description
1 polymer ?
#
loop_
_entity_poly.entity_id
_entity_poly.type
_entity_poly.pdbx_seq_one_letter_code
_entity_poly.pdbx_strand_id
1 'polypeptide(L)'
;MSELILERIEQKLDILLNSKKHRINEKRYITAKEVEDLTGLNHRTVLNRSNLDDQNPRFIPSIQFSGSRSKYFERKVIERIFHL
;
A
#
# COMPACT_ATOMS: atom_id res chain seq x y z
N MET A 1 -15.79 -1.00 -33.88
CA MET A 1 -14.54 -0.77 -33.13
C MET A 1 -13.48 -1.64 -33.79
N SER A 2 -12.39 -1.08 -34.34
CA SER A 2 -11.39 -1.92 -35.00
C SER A 2 -10.54 -2.64 -33.95
N GLU A 3 -10.24 -3.91 -34.21
CA GLU A 3 -9.46 -4.81 -33.35
C GLU A 3 -8.11 -4.19 -32.94
N LEU A 4 -7.48 -3.46 -33.87
CA LEU A 4 -6.25 -2.70 -33.66
C LEU A 4 -6.35 -1.59 -32.59
N ILE A 5 -7.52 -0.98 -32.43
CA ILE A 5 -7.73 0.04 -31.39
C ILE A 5 -7.79 -0.63 -30.02
N LEU A 6 -8.41 -1.82 -29.93
CA LEU A 6 -8.54 -2.56 -28.68
C LEU A 6 -7.19 -3.05 -28.19
N GLU A 7 -6.40 -3.68 -29.06
CA GLU A 7 -5.06 -4.19 -28.75
C GLU A 7 -4.12 -3.07 -28.29
N ARG A 8 -4.22 -1.89 -28.91
CA ARG A 8 -3.44 -0.70 -28.51
C ARG A 8 -3.87 -0.14 -27.15
N ILE A 9 -5.14 -0.28 -26.77
CA ILE A 9 -5.64 0.12 -25.45
C ILE A 9 -5.12 -0.86 -24.38
N GLU A 10 -5.18 -2.16 -24.64
CA GLU A 10 -4.69 -3.20 -23.75
C GLU A 10 -3.18 -3.07 -23.47
N GLN A 11 -2.36 -2.86 -24.50
CA GLN A 11 -0.92 -2.63 -24.33
C GLN A 11 -0.61 -1.40 -23.47
N LYS A 12 -1.37 -0.31 -23.65
CA LYS A 12 -1.21 0.89 -22.82
C LYS A 12 -1.60 0.63 -21.37
N LEU A 13 -2.65 -0.16 -21.13
CA LEU A 13 -3.05 -0.57 -19.80
C LEU A 13 -1.96 -1.40 -19.13
N ASP A 14 -1.37 -2.37 -19.83
CA ASP A 14 -0.27 -3.17 -19.31
C ASP A 14 0.96 -2.33 -18.95
N ILE A 15 1.35 -1.38 -19.80
CA ILE A 15 2.46 -0.46 -19.52
C ILE A 15 2.18 0.38 -18.27
N LEU A 16 0.95 0.89 -18.12
CA LEU A 16 0.55 1.71 -16.96
C LEU A 16 0.49 0.87 -15.68
N LEU A 17 0.00 -0.36 -15.75
CA LEU A 17 -0.05 -1.30 -14.64
C LEU A 17 1.36 -1.72 -14.20
N ASN A 18 2.25 -2.03 -15.15
CA ASN A 18 3.62 -2.45 -14.88
C ASN A 18 4.48 -1.30 -14.32
N SER A 19 4.34 -0.09 -14.86
CA SER A 19 5.06 1.10 -14.37
C SER A 19 4.63 1.53 -12.97
N LYS A 20 3.34 1.40 -12.62
CA LYS A 20 2.84 1.62 -11.26
C LYS A 20 3.31 0.54 -10.28
N LYS A 21 3.29 -0.75 -10.68
CA LYS A 21 3.81 -1.85 -9.86
C LYS A 21 5.28 -1.63 -9.47
N HIS A 22 6.14 -1.23 -10.41
CA HIS A 22 7.57 -1.01 -10.13
C HIS A 22 7.83 0.16 -9.17
N ARG A 23 7.13 1.29 -9.31
CA ARG A 23 7.32 2.46 -8.41
C ARG A 23 6.75 2.26 -7.00
N ILE A 24 5.71 1.45 -6.87
CA ILE A 24 5.14 1.12 -5.55
C ILE A 24 6.05 0.14 -4.81
N ASN A 25 6.82 -0.71 -5.51
CA ASN A 25 7.54 -1.83 -4.91
C ASN A 25 8.76 -1.47 -4.04
N GLU A 26 9.31 -0.26 -4.11
CA GLU A 26 10.60 0.07 -3.46
C GLU A 26 10.49 0.97 -2.23
N LYS A 27 9.32 1.54 -1.94
CA LYS A 27 9.20 2.47 -0.81
C LYS A 27 9.33 1.71 0.52
N ARG A 28 10.32 2.09 1.32
CA ARG A 28 10.49 1.58 2.70
C ARG A 28 9.29 1.89 3.58
N TYR A 29 8.76 3.11 3.47
CA TYR A 29 7.61 3.58 4.26
C TYR A 29 6.45 3.90 3.32
N ILE A 30 5.28 3.37 3.68
CA ILE A 30 4.04 3.48 2.91
C ILE A 30 2.94 4.11 3.75
N THR A 31 1.99 4.78 3.09
CA THR A 31 0.81 5.38 3.73
C THR A 31 -0.24 4.32 4.07
N ALA A 32 -1.20 4.65 4.92
CA ALA A 32 -2.32 3.74 5.22
C ALA A 32 -3.12 3.33 3.97
N LYS A 33 -3.17 4.19 2.94
CA LYS A 33 -3.83 3.90 1.66
C LYS A 33 -3.03 2.88 0.84
N GLU A 34 -1.71 3.05 0.79
CA GLU A 34 -0.83 2.06 0.15
C GLU A 34 -0.81 0.71 0.90
N VAL A 35 -1.00 0.70 2.23
CA VAL A 35 -1.22 -0.54 2.99
C VAL A 35 -2.53 -1.22 2.58
N GLU A 36 -3.60 -0.45 2.38
CA GLU A 36 -4.88 -0.97 1.87
C GLU A 36 -4.72 -1.58 0.48
N ASP A 37 -4.01 -0.90 -0.42
CA ASP A 37 -3.74 -1.43 -1.77
C ASP A 37 -2.89 -2.71 -1.75
N LEU A 38 -1.99 -2.85 -0.76
CA LEU A 38 -1.10 -4.01 -0.61
C LEU A 38 -1.81 -5.22 0.03
N THR A 39 -2.63 -4.98 1.05
CA THR A 39 -3.17 -6.04 1.94
C THR A 39 -4.66 -6.30 1.75
N GLY A 40 -5.37 -5.38 1.07
CA GLY A 40 -6.84 -5.34 1.04
C GLY A 40 -7.49 -4.86 2.34
N LEU A 41 -6.71 -4.58 3.39
CA LEU A 41 -7.25 -4.09 4.67
C LEU A 41 -7.57 -2.59 4.57
N ASN A 42 -8.81 -2.23 4.85
CA ASN A 42 -9.27 -0.84 4.79
C ASN A 42 -8.33 0.13 5.55
N HIS A 43 -7.93 1.23 4.92
CA HIS A 43 -6.99 2.19 5.51
C HIS A 43 -7.45 2.77 6.86
N ARG A 44 -8.76 2.93 7.10
CA ARG A 44 -9.28 3.36 8.42
C ARG A 44 -9.03 2.31 9.49
N THR A 45 -9.20 1.04 9.14
CA THR A 45 -8.87 -0.08 10.03
C THR A 45 -7.38 -0.12 10.34
N VAL A 46 -6.52 0.12 9.34
CA VAL A 46 -5.06 0.23 9.54
C VAL A 46 -4.74 1.35 10.55
N LEU A 47 -5.31 2.54 10.36
CA LEU A 47 -5.11 3.67 11.26
C LEU A 47 -5.62 3.39 12.68
N ASN A 48 -6.81 2.81 12.81
CA ASN A 48 -7.37 2.44 14.11
C ASN A 48 -6.49 1.41 14.84
N ARG A 49 -6.01 0.40 14.12
CA ARG A 49 -5.08 -0.61 14.66
C ARG A 49 -3.73 -0.03 15.07
N SER A 50 -3.28 1.03 14.40
CA SER A 50 -2.06 1.76 14.78
C SER A 50 -2.20 2.65 16.02
N ASN A 51 -3.41 2.79 16.56
CA ASN A 51 -3.68 3.48 17.83
C ASN A 51 -3.90 2.49 19.00
N LEU A 52 -3.82 1.18 18.75
CA LEU A 52 -3.89 0.18 19.81
C LEU A 52 -2.60 0.15 20.62
N ASP A 53 -2.66 -0.45 21.80
CA ASP A 53 -1.50 -0.78 22.61
C ASP A 53 -0.57 -1.76 21.87
N ASP A 54 0.74 -1.65 22.06
CA ASP A 54 1.72 -2.45 21.32
C ASP A 54 1.71 -3.94 21.69
N GLN A 55 1.14 -4.29 22.84
CA GLN A 55 0.89 -5.68 23.24
C GLN A 55 -0.37 -6.26 22.61
N ASN A 56 -1.18 -5.44 21.92
CA ASN A 56 -2.40 -5.93 21.29
C ASN A 56 -2.05 -6.80 20.06
N PRO A 57 -2.63 -8.00 19.91
CA PRO A 57 -2.32 -8.89 18.79
C PRO A 57 -2.71 -8.31 17.41
N ARG A 58 -3.56 -7.27 17.38
CA ARG A 58 -3.98 -6.58 16.16
C ARG A 58 -3.27 -5.24 15.95
N PHE A 59 -2.29 -4.89 16.80
CA PHE A 59 -1.53 -3.66 16.67
C PHE A 59 -0.78 -3.64 15.33
N ILE A 60 -0.82 -2.49 14.66
CA ILE A 60 -0.04 -2.25 13.44
C ILE A 60 0.97 -1.14 13.74
N PRO A 61 2.27 -1.44 13.78
CA PRO A 61 3.32 -0.46 14.02
C PRO A 61 3.30 0.66 12.98
N SER A 62 3.41 1.90 13.44
CA SER A 62 3.44 3.09 12.59
C SER A 62 4.50 4.08 13.08
N ILE A 63 5.01 4.89 12.17
CA ILE A 63 5.91 6.00 12.45
C ILE A 63 5.28 7.31 11.96
N GLN A 64 5.49 8.38 12.71
CA GLN A 64 5.13 9.73 12.28
C GLN A 64 6.41 10.55 12.15
N PHE A 65 6.71 11.00 10.94
CA PHE A 65 7.87 11.84 10.69
C PHE A 65 7.64 13.25 11.22
N SER A 66 8.71 13.87 11.75
CA SER A 66 8.66 15.26 12.22
C SER A 66 8.12 16.19 11.13
N GLY A 67 7.18 17.06 11.49
CA GLY A 67 6.51 17.97 10.55
C GLY A 67 5.40 17.34 9.70
N SER A 68 5.20 16.02 9.75
CA SER A 68 4.07 15.37 9.07
C SER A 68 2.92 15.09 10.04
N ARG A 69 1.69 15.35 9.59
CA ARG A 69 0.47 14.91 10.28
C ARG A 69 0.08 13.48 9.93
N SER A 70 0.74 12.88 8.94
CA SER A 70 0.41 11.55 8.43
C SER A 70 1.21 10.46 9.13
N LYS A 71 0.55 9.34 9.43
CA LYS A 71 1.20 8.10 9.83
C LYS A 71 1.71 7.34 8.61
N TYR A 72 2.90 6.76 8.75
CA TYR A 72 3.54 5.91 7.78
C TYR A 72 3.82 4.54 8.38
N PHE A 73 3.93 3.54 7.52
CA PHE A 73 4.04 2.13 7.90
C PHE A 73 5.26 1.54 7.20
N GLU A 74 6.13 0.87 7.94
CA GLU A 74 7.30 0.23 7.33
C GLU A 74 6.83 -1.01 6.55
N ARG A 75 7.11 -1.03 5.25
CA ARG A 75 6.58 -2.03 4.33
C ARG A 75 6.91 -3.46 4.74
N LYS A 76 8.19 -3.74 5.06
CA LYS A 76 8.64 -5.07 5.50
C LYS A 76 7.94 -5.57 6.76
N VAL A 77 7.54 -4.65 7.64
CA VAL A 77 6.78 -4.98 8.86
C VAL A 77 5.35 -5.36 8.47
N ILE A 78 4.71 -4.58 7.60
CA ILE A 78 3.37 -4.90 7.07
C ILE A 78 3.38 -6.25 6.36
N GLU A 79 4.31 -6.49 5.44
CA GLU A 79 4.46 -7.77 4.74
C GLU A 79 4.58 -8.94 5.72
N ARG A 80 5.36 -8.77 6.81
CA ARG A 80 5.49 -9.78 7.86
C ARG A 80 4.20 -10.01 8.66
N ILE A 81 3.46 -8.96 9.00
CA ILE A 81 2.19 -9.07 9.75
C ILE A 81 1.13 -9.79 8.91
N PHE A 82 1.08 -9.51 7.60
CA PHE A 82 0.07 -10.02 6.69
C PHE A 82 0.49 -11.27 5.90
N HIS A 83 1.72 -11.78 6.11
CA HIS A 83 2.27 -12.97 5.45
C HIS A 83 2.25 -12.85 3.91
N LEU A 84 2.71 -11.70 3.40
CA LEU A 84 2.81 -11.37 1.97
C LEU A 84 4.19 -11.68 1.38
#